data_AF-A0A843C7P6-F1
#
_entry.id   AF-A0A843C7P6-F1
#
_cell.length_a   1.000
_cell.length_b   1.000
_cell.length_c   1.000
_cell.angle_alpha   90.00
_cell.angle_beta   90.00
_cell.angle_gamma   90.00
#
_symmetry.space_group_name_H-M   'P 1'
#
loop_
_entity.id
_entity.type
_entity.pdbx_description
1 polymer ?
#
loop_
_entity_poly.entity_id
_entity_poly.type
_entity_poly.pdbx_seq_one_letter_code
_entity_poly.pdbx_strand_id
1 'polypeptide(L)'
;MKPVWIRVQCDYEAVMKQYPELKLNKRTAPRVIIMPAFNELCGGIAFNTAKRELLGPVASKLLRVESMEVYLLDGTYIGKVCDLEEQITV
;
A
#
# COMPACT_ATOMS: atom_id res chain seq x y z
N MET A 1 15.22 -7.02 4.11
CA MET A 1 13.83 -6.71 3.70
C MET A 1 13.31 -7.88 2.88
N LYS A 2 12.13 -8.42 3.18
CA LYS A 2 11.54 -9.51 2.36
C LYS A 2 10.61 -8.91 1.30
N PRO A 3 10.65 -9.39 0.04
CA PRO A 3 9.70 -8.96 -0.98
C PRO A 3 8.30 -9.50 -0.64
N VAL A 4 7.30 -8.64 -0.79
CA VAL A 4 5.91 -8.93 -0.45
C VAL A 4 4.98 -8.34 -1.50
N TRP A 5 3.80 -8.93 -1.62
CA TRP A 5 2.65 -8.32 -2.28
C TRP A 5 1.86 -7.51 -1.27
N ILE A 6 1.36 -6.35 -1.68
CA ILE A 6 0.40 -5.58 -0.88
C ILE A 6 -0.92 -5.47 -1.62
N ARG A 7 -2.00 -5.77 -0.90
CA ARG A 7 -3.37 -5.55 -1.36
C ARG A 7 -4.00 -4.49 -0.48
N VAL A 8 -4.57 -3.46 -1.08
CA VAL A 8 -5.08 -2.29 -0.34
C VAL A 8 -6.29 -1.69 -1.04
N GLN A 9 -7.17 -1.06 -0.26
CA GLN A 9 -8.31 -0.33 -0.79
C GLN A 9 -7.91 1.08 -1.19
N CYS A 10 -8.43 1.58 -2.31
CA CYS A 10 -8.34 3.00 -2.62
C CYS A 10 -9.13 3.84 -1.60
N ASP A 11 -8.63 5.02 -1.28
CA ASP A 11 -9.45 6.07 -0.69
C ASP A 11 -10.29 6.72 -1.79
N TYR A 12 -11.57 6.34 -1.85
CA TYR A 12 -12.52 6.86 -2.83
C TYR A 12 -12.54 8.39 -2.90
N GLU A 13 -12.56 9.08 -1.76
CA GLU A 13 -12.67 10.55 -1.75
C GLU A 13 -11.39 11.19 -2.29
N ALA A 14 -10.22 10.65 -1.92
CA ALA A 14 -8.94 11.13 -2.41
C ALA A 14 -8.76 10.88 -3.92
N VAL A 15 -9.17 9.70 -4.41
CA VAL A 15 -9.13 9.38 -5.84
C VAL A 15 -10.06 10.30 -6.63
N MET A 16 -11.31 10.46 -6.20
CA MET A 16 -12.27 11.33 -6.89
C MET A 16 -11.88 12.80 -6.86
N LYS A 17 -11.19 13.24 -5.79
CA LYS A 17 -10.61 14.59 -5.74
C LYS A 17 -9.50 14.79 -6.76
N GLN A 18 -8.63 13.78 -6.95
CA GLN A 18 -7.49 13.85 -7.86
C GLN A 18 -7.89 13.59 -9.33
N TYR A 19 -8.91 12.76 -9.56
CA TYR A 19 -9.38 12.30 -10.86
C TYR A 19 -10.93 12.35 -10.93
N PRO A 20 -11.54 13.55 -10.94
CA PRO A 20 -12.99 13.73 -10.85
C PRO A 20 -13.77 13.17 -12.04
N GLU A 21 -13.11 12.96 -13.18
CA GLU A 21 -13.69 12.39 -14.40
C GLU A 21 -13.91 10.86 -14.32
N LEU A 22 -13.32 10.19 -13.33
CA LEU A 22 -13.48 8.75 -13.15
C LEU A 22 -14.91 8.41 -12.70
N LYS A 23 -15.55 7.47 -13.41
CA LYS A 23 -16.85 6.94 -13.03
C LYS A 23 -16.70 5.80 -12.02
N LEU A 24 -16.19 6.13 -10.82
CA LEU A 24 -16.05 5.17 -9.73
C LEU A 24 -17.28 5.18 -8.83
N ASN A 25 -17.67 4.00 -8.36
CA ASN A 25 -18.68 3.86 -7.33
C ASN A 25 -18.00 3.52 -6.01
N LYS A 26 -18.34 4.26 -4.95
CA LYS A 26 -17.78 4.07 -3.60
C LYS A 26 -17.93 2.63 -3.07
N ARG A 27 -19.03 1.93 -3.41
CA ARG A 27 -19.26 0.54 -2.99
C ARG A 27 -18.40 -0.47 -3.74
N THR A 28 -17.92 -0.10 -4.93
CA THR A 28 -17.11 -0.97 -5.81
C THR A 28 -15.76 -0.32 -6.10
N ALA A 29 -15.27 0.52 -5.19
CA ALA A 29 -13.97 1.16 -5.35
C ALA A 29 -12.89 0.08 -5.53
N PRO A 30 -11.99 0.25 -6.52
CA PRO A 30 -11.03 -0.79 -6.86
C PRO A 30 -10.07 -1.02 -5.69
N ARG A 31 -9.55 -2.25 -5.63
CA ARG A 31 -8.38 -2.55 -4.81
C ARG A 31 -7.13 -2.38 -5.67
N VAL A 32 -6.06 -1.93 -5.05
CA VAL A 32 -4.74 -1.84 -5.66
C VAL A 32 -3.90 -3.02 -5.18
N ILE A 33 -3.19 -3.63 -6.12
CA ILE A 33 -2.13 -4.58 -5.83
C ILE A 33 -0.80 -3.88 -6.10
N ILE A 34 0.05 -3.80 -5.09
CA ILE A 34 1.43 -3.34 -5.22
C ILE A 34 2.31 -4.57 -5.27
N MET A 35 3.07 -4.69 -6.35
CA MET A 35 4.03 -5.75 -6.57
C MET A 35 5.38 -5.39 -5.94
N PRO A 36 6.14 -6.38 -5.46
CA PRO A 36 7.52 -6.13 -5.06
C PRO A 36 8.34 -5.64 -6.26
N ALA A 37 9.44 -4.95 -5.99
CA ALA A 37 10.39 -4.60 -7.03
C ALA A 37 10.85 -5.86 -7.76
N PHE A 38 11.00 -5.76 -9.09
CA PHE A 38 11.32 -6.90 -9.94
C PHE A 38 12.66 -7.56 -9.54
N ASN A 39 13.62 -6.76 -9.09
CA ASN A 39 14.91 -7.22 -8.58
C ASN A 39 15.51 -6.20 -7.59
N GLU A 40 16.64 -6.56 -6.98
CA GLU A 40 17.34 -5.70 -6.01
C GLU A 40 17.94 -4.42 -6.62
N LEU A 41 18.25 -4.41 -7.92
CA LEU A 41 18.81 -3.24 -8.63
C LEU A 41 17.77 -2.13 -8.79
N CYS A 42 16.48 -2.48 -8.80
CA CYS A 42 15.38 -1.51 -8.78
C CYS A 42 15.20 -0.83 -7.41
N GLY A 43 15.95 -1.28 -6.39
CA GLY A 43 15.80 -0.84 -5.02
C GLY A 43 14.45 -1.25 -4.44
N GLY A 44 14.05 -0.57 -3.37
CA GLY A 44 12.76 -0.78 -2.74
C GLY A 44 12.66 -0.03 -1.43
N ILE A 45 11.43 0.10 -0.94
CA ILE A 45 11.16 0.70 0.36
C ILE A 45 10.33 -0.25 1.21
N ALA A 46 10.69 -0.33 2.49
CA ALA A 46 9.91 -1.05 3.48
C ALA A 46 8.56 -0.36 3.70
N PHE A 47 7.47 -1.08 3.51
CA PHE A 47 6.12 -0.53 3.71
C PHE A 47 5.78 -0.29 5.17
N ASN A 48 6.40 -1.03 6.09
CA ASN A 48 6.21 -0.89 7.53
C ASN A 48 7.12 0.19 8.15
N THR A 49 7.53 1.19 7.37
CA THR A 49 8.30 2.34 7.86
C THR A 49 7.37 3.44 8.39
N ALA A 50 7.79 4.14 9.45
CA ALA A 50 7.04 5.26 10.01
C ALA A 50 6.87 6.43 9.02
N LYS A 51 7.77 6.57 8.04
CA LYS A 51 7.78 7.68 7.07
C LYS A 51 7.03 7.32 5.78
N ARG A 52 5.69 7.32 5.84
CA ARG A 52 4.79 6.95 4.73
C ARG A 52 4.93 7.81 3.46
N GLU A 53 5.46 9.02 3.58
CA GLU A 53 5.71 9.92 2.44
C GLU A 53 6.69 9.32 1.41
N LEU A 54 7.56 8.43 1.87
CA LEU A 54 8.56 7.77 1.04
C LEU A 54 7.97 6.65 0.15
N LEU A 55 6.72 6.24 0.38
CA LEU A 55 6.04 5.20 -0.41
C LEU A 55 5.53 5.71 -1.78
N GLY A 56 5.77 6.98 -2.09
CA GLY A 56 5.36 7.61 -3.34
C GLY A 56 3.92 8.11 -3.32
N PRO A 57 3.50 8.87 -4.35
CA PRO A 57 2.25 9.64 -4.33
C PRO A 57 0.99 8.76 -4.31
N VAL A 58 1.02 7.58 -4.94
CA VAL A 58 -0.15 6.68 -4.95
C VAL A 58 -0.36 6.12 -3.54
N ALA A 59 0.66 5.49 -2.95
CA ALA A 59 0.54 4.87 -1.64
C ALA A 59 0.31 5.88 -0.50
N SER A 60 0.90 7.09 -0.59
CA SER A 60 0.76 8.12 0.45
C SER A 60 -0.52 8.95 0.36
N LYS A 61 -1.15 9.09 -0.82
CA LYS A 61 -2.28 10.02 -1.01
C LYS A 61 -3.58 9.35 -1.45
N LEU A 62 -3.53 8.19 -2.10
CA LEU A 62 -4.70 7.61 -2.77
C LEU A 62 -5.17 6.29 -2.15
N LEU A 63 -4.45 5.75 -1.17
CA LEU A 63 -4.72 4.44 -0.58
C LEU A 63 -5.05 4.55 0.91
N ARG A 64 -5.94 3.68 1.38
CA ARG A 64 -6.28 3.52 2.81
C ARG A 64 -5.26 2.66 3.51
N VAL A 65 -4.32 3.29 4.22
CA VAL A 65 -3.16 2.61 4.83
C VAL A 65 -3.59 1.51 5.82
N GLU A 66 -4.63 1.75 6.60
CA GLU A 66 -5.22 0.80 7.55
C GLU A 66 -5.84 -0.46 6.91
N SER A 67 -5.96 -0.47 5.58
CA SER A 67 -6.44 -1.60 4.78
C SER A 67 -5.33 -2.34 4.03
N MET A 68 -4.05 -1.94 4.19
CA MET A 68 -2.92 -2.59 3.54
C MET A 68 -2.68 -3.98 4.14
N GLU A 69 -3.06 -5.01 3.40
CA GLU A 69 -2.83 -6.42 3.68
C GLU A 69 -1.50 -6.86 3.03
N VAL A 70 -0.68 -7.60 3.78
CA VAL A 70 0.63 -8.10 3.36
C VAL A 70 0.56 -9.59 3.07
N TYR A 71 1.11 -9.99 1.92
CA TYR A 71 1.25 -11.39 1.51
C TYR A 71 2.68 -11.68 1.08
N LEU A 72 3.21 -12.84 1.46
CA LEU A 72 4.48 -13.35 0.90
C LEU A 72 4.31 -13.71 -0.57
N LEU A 73 5.44 -13.95 -1.26
CA LEU A 73 5.44 -14.27 -2.69
C LEU A 73 4.69 -15.57 -3.03
N ASP A 74 4.58 -16.49 -2.07
CA ASP A 74 3.79 -17.72 -2.18
C ASP A 74 2.30 -17.54 -1.88
N GLY A 75 1.87 -16.31 -1.55
CA GLY A 75 0.48 -15.98 -1.20
C GLY A 75 0.16 -16.12 0.28
N THR A 76 1.11 -16.49 1.15
CA THR A 76 0.87 -16.56 2.60
C THR A 76 0.50 -15.21 3.16
N TYR A 77 -0.67 -15.10 3.80
CA TYR A 77 -1.12 -13.88 4.48
C TYR A 77 -0.35 -13.66 5.77
N ILE A 78 0.22 -12.46 5.95
CA ILE A 78 1.01 -12.11 7.14
C ILE A 78 0.22 -11.24 8.12
N GLY A 79 -0.67 -10.37 7.64
CA GLY A 79 -1.37 -9.40 8.47
C GLY A 79 -1.52 -8.06 7.77
N LYS A 80 -1.82 -7.00 8.53
CA LYS A 80 -1.81 -5.64 7.99
C LYS A 80 -0.48 -4.95 8.24
N VAL A 81 -0.12 -4.01 7.36
CA VAL A 81 1.14 -3.24 7.51
C VAL A 81 1.21 -2.52 8.87
N CYS A 82 0.09 -1.96 9.35
CA CYS A 82 0.03 -1.26 10.64
C CYS A 82 0.36 -2.16 11.84
N ASP A 83 0.15 -3.48 11.72
CA ASP A 83 0.43 -4.45 12.78
C ASP A 83 1.92 -4.86 12.79
N LEU A 84 2.66 -4.47 11.75
CA LEU A 84 4.06 -4.82 11.50
C LEU A 84 4.98 -3.59 11.54
N GLU A 85 4.44 -2.41 11.89
CA GLU A 85 5.22 -1.17 11.98
C GLU A 85 6.31 -1.32 13.03
N GLU A 86 7.54 -0.96 12.66
CA GLU A 86 8.67 -0.95 13.60
C GLU A 86 8.37 0.05 14.72
N GLN A 87 8.35 -0.44 15.97
CA GLN A 87 8.36 0.44 17.13
C GLN A 87 9.71 1.16 17.15
N ILE A 88 9.70 2.46 16.82
CA ILE A 88 10.85 3.33 17.09
C ILE A 88 10.95 3.43 18.61
N THR A 89 11.81 2.61 19.21
CA THR A 89 12.24 2.81 20.60
C THR A 89 13.16 4.03 20.57
N VAL A 90 12.70 5.12 21.18
CA VAL A 90 13.51 6.31 21.45
C VAL A 90 14.44 6.03 22.62
#